data_AF-A0A939D222-F1
#
_entry.id   AF-A0A939D222-F1
#
_cell.length_a   1.000
_cell.length_b   1.000
_cell.length_c   1.000
_cell.angle_alpha   90.00
_cell.angle_beta   90.00
_cell.angle_gamma   90.00
#
_symmetry.space_group_name_H-M   'P 1'
#
loop_
_entity.id
_entity.type
_entity.pdbx_description
1 polymer ?
#
loop_
_entity_poly.entity_id
_entity_poly.type
_entity_poly.pdbx_seq_one_letter_code
_entity_poly.pdbx_strand_id
1 'polypeptide(L)'
;MNNYAKWFSRVTWLGIIVNMLFVIPSCFFPELMLTFLQMHIPVPIIWVRAAGMLLFIISAFYVPGALDPYRYQATAWISIFPSRAFGSTFFICAVLFFGQDKGFLSIAFVDLFFGLAEVILLTLAMRSKMQLLQLQ
;
A
#
# COMPACT_ATOMS: atom_id res chain seq x y z
N MET A 1 7.19 21.62 5.94
CA MET A 1 7.49 20.47 5.06
C MET A 1 7.88 20.96 3.67
N ASN A 2 8.92 20.39 3.06
CA ASN A 2 9.24 20.65 1.65
C ASN A 2 8.17 20.05 0.71
N ASN A 3 8.26 20.36 -0.59
CA ASN A 3 7.28 19.92 -1.58
C ASN A 3 7.23 18.39 -1.72
N TYR A 4 8.38 17.71 -1.65
CA TYR A 4 8.44 16.24 -1.72
C TYR A 4 7.66 15.57 -0.59
N ALA A 5 7.79 16.05 0.65
CA ALA A 5 7.04 15.51 1.79
C ALA A 5 5.53 15.76 1.68
N LYS A 6 5.11 16.90 1.11
CA LYS A 6 3.69 17.18 0.84
C LYS A 6 3.13 16.22 -0.22
N TRP A 7 3.89 15.97 -1.28
CA TRP A 7 3.47 15.02 -2.31
C TRP A 7 3.48 13.59 -1.80
N PHE A 8 4.47 13.18 -1.00
CA PHE A 8 4.47 11.90 -0.30
C PHE A 8 3.16 11.71 0.48
N SER A 9 2.82 12.66 1.35
CA SER A 9 1.58 12.65 2.13
C SER A 9 0.33 12.47 1.25
N ARG A 10 0.22 13.22 0.14
CA ARG A 10 -0.91 13.10 -0.80
C ARG A 10 -0.98 11.73 -1.46
N VAL A 11 0.16 11.19 -1.90
CA VAL A 11 0.24 9.87 -2.52
C VAL A 11 -0.13 8.78 -1.52
N THR A 12 0.36 8.85 -0.28
CA THR A 12 -0.01 7.90 0.78
C THR A 12 -1.51 7.96 1.08
N TRP A 13 -2.10 9.16 1.18
CA TRP A 13 -3.56 9.31 1.35
C TRP A 13 -4.36 8.73 0.18
N LEU A 14 -3.93 8.99 -1.06
CA LEU A 14 -4.55 8.40 -2.24
C LEU A 14 -4.44 6.86 -2.20
N GLY A 15 -3.29 6.34 -1.79
CA GLY A 15 -3.07 4.90 -1.64
C GLY A 15 -3.96 4.29 -0.53
N ILE A 16 -4.20 4.99 0.57
CA ILE A 16 -5.15 4.56 1.61
C ILE A 16 -6.57 4.49 1.04
N ILE A 17 -6.99 5.51 0.28
CA ILE A 17 -8.32 5.53 -0.36
C ILE A 17 -8.45 4.36 -1.33
N VAL A 18 -7.43 4.11 -2.17
CA VAL A 18 -7.42 2.96 -3.08
C VAL A 18 -7.51 1.66 -2.32
N ASN A 19 -6.75 1.48 -1.22
CA ASN A 19 -6.88 0.31 -0.37
C ASN A 19 -8.31 0.13 0.15
N MET A 20 -9.01 1.21 0.54
CA MET A 20 -10.40 1.11 0.98
C MET A 20 -11.35 0.58 -0.10
N LEU A 21 -11.06 0.84 -1.38
CA LEU A 21 -11.80 0.25 -2.50
C LEU A 21 -11.62 -1.26 -2.60
N PHE A 22 -10.54 -1.83 -2.06
CA PHE A 22 -10.37 -3.28 -1.93
C PHE A 22 -10.94 -3.82 -0.61
N VAL A 23 -10.74 -3.11 0.50
CA VAL A 23 -11.20 -3.49 1.84
C VAL A 23 -12.71 -3.62 1.90
N ILE A 24 -13.45 -2.58 1.50
CA ILE A 24 -14.90 -2.52 1.70
C ILE A 24 -15.59 -3.67 0.94
N PRO A 25 -15.35 -3.90 -0.37
CA PRO A 25 -15.92 -5.04 -1.07
C PRO A 25 -15.45 -6.38 -0.51
N SER A 26 -14.17 -6.54 -0.17
CA SER A 26 -13.68 -7.82 0.41
C SER A 26 -14.34 -8.16 1.74
N CYS A 27 -14.67 -7.16 2.55
CA CYS A 27 -15.30 -7.36 3.85
C CYS A 27 -16.81 -7.61 3.78
N PHE A 28 -17.54 -6.96 2.87
CA PHE A 28 -19.01 -7.03 2.80
C PHE A 28 -19.52 -7.89 1.63
N PHE A 29 -18.86 -7.82 0.47
CA PHE A 29 -19.24 -8.45 -0.80
C PHE A 29 -18.06 -9.24 -1.44
N PRO A 30 -17.43 -10.19 -0.72
CA PRO A 30 -16.18 -10.82 -1.16
C PRO A 30 -16.30 -11.53 -2.51
N GLU A 31 -17.42 -12.23 -2.77
CA GLU A 31 -17.62 -12.95 -4.03
C GLU A 31 -17.70 -12.01 -5.24
N LEU A 32 -18.35 -10.85 -5.08
CA LEU A 32 -18.41 -9.81 -6.11
C LEU A 32 -17.02 -9.26 -6.41
N MET A 33 -16.23 -9.00 -5.36
CA MET A 33 -14.87 -8.51 -5.49
C MET A 33 -13.95 -9.49 -6.22
N LEU A 34 -14.01 -10.77 -5.85
CA LEU A 34 -13.23 -11.82 -6.51
C LEU A 34 -13.66 -12.01 -7.97
N THR A 35 -14.97 -12.01 -8.23
CA THR A 35 -15.50 -12.13 -9.60
C THR A 35 -15.05 -10.95 -10.46
N PHE A 36 -15.08 -9.72 -9.92
CA PHE A 36 -14.59 -8.53 -10.61
C PHE A 36 -13.10 -8.63 -10.97
N LEU A 37 -12.29 -9.18 -10.06
CA LEU A 37 -10.87 -9.42 -10.28
C LEU A 37 -10.57 -10.73 -11.04
N GLN A 38 -11.60 -11.45 -11.50
CA GLN A 38 -11.46 -12.75 -12.20
C GLN A 38 -10.66 -13.77 -11.39
N MET A 39 -10.90 -13.82 -10.08
CA MET A 39 -10.29 -14.78 -9.15
C MET A 39 -11.29 -15.88 -8.75
N HIS A 40 -10.75 -17.05 -8.44
CA HIS A 40 -11.53 -18.14 -7.87
C HIS A 40 -12.10 -17.75 -6.51
N ILE A 41 -13.33 -18.20 -6.25
CA ILE A 41 -14.00 -18.01 -4.97
C ILE A 41 -13.53 -19.13 -4.02
N PRO A 42 -12.72 -18.84 -2.99
CA PRO A 42 -12.20 -19.86 -2.10
C PRO A 42 -13.28 -20.35 -1.14
N VAL A 43 -13.18 -21.61 -0.75
CA VAL A 43 -13.97 -22.21 0.32
C VAL A 43 -13.02 -22.56 1.47
N PRO A 44 -13.15 -21.96 2.67
CA PRO A 44 -14.19 -21.01 3.09
C PRO A 44 -13.91 -19.55 2.68
N ILE A 45 -14.96 -18.79 2.36
CA ILE A 45 -14.90 -17.38 1.92
C ILE A 45 -14.36 -16.42 2.99
N ILE A 46 -14.30 -16.86 4.25
CA ILE A 46 -13.85 -16.07 5.40
C ILE A 46 -12.42 -15.53 5.22
N TRP A 47 -11.56 -16.25 4.50
CA TRP A 47 -10.18 -15.83 4.24
C TRP A 47 -10.09 -14.52 3.47
N VAL A 48 -11.04 -14.25 2.57
CA VAL A 48 -11.08 -13.02 1.77
C VAL A 48 -11.50 -11.84 2.65
N ARG A 49 -12.46 -12.06 3.54
CA ARG A 49 -12.87 -11.06 4.54
C ARG A 49 -11.73 -10.76 5.52
N ALA A 50 -11.03 -11.79 5.97
CA ALA A 50 -9.86 -11.65 6.84
C ALA A 50 -8.74 -10.86 6.16
N ALA A 51 -8.43 -11.16 4.89
CA ALA A 51 -7.46 -10.40 4.10
C ALA A 51 -7.86 -8.93 3.94
N GLY A 52 -9.14 -8.65 3.68
CA GLY A 52 -9.68 -7.29 3.65
C GLY A 52 -9.46 -6.54 4.97
N MET A 53 -9.72 -7.19 6.11
CA MET A 53 -9.49 -6.58 7.43
C MET A 53 -8.01 -6.36 7.75
N LEU A 54 -7.12 -7.25 7.32
CA LEU A 54 -5.68 -7.04 7.46
C LEU A 54 -5.22 -5.84 6.63
N LEU A 55 -5.68 -5.71 5.39
CA LEU A 55 -5.40 -4.55 4.54
C LEU A 55 -5.92 -3.25 5.16
N PHE A 56 -7.08 -3.30 5.83
CA PHE A 56 -7.61 -2.16 6.59
C PHE A 56 -6.67 -1.74 7.72
N ILE A 57 -6.25 -2.68 8.57
CA ILE A 57 -5.34 -2.42 9.70
C ILE A 57 -4.03 -1.81 9.19
N ILE A 58 -3.44 -2.40 8.15
CA ILE A 58 -2.20 -1.91 7.56
C ILE A 58 -2.40 -0.48 7.02
N SER A 59 -3.53 -0.21 6.36
CA SER A 59 -3.85 1.14 5.85
C SER A 59 -3.99 2.17 6.98
N ALA A 60 -4.55 1.78 8.13
CA ALA A 60 -4.62 2.64 9.31
C ALA A 60 -3.21 2.98 9.85
N PHE A 61 -2.27 2.04 9.81
CA PHE A 61 -0.88 2.30 10.21
C PHE A 61 -0.12 3.25 9.29
N TYR A 62 -0.61 3.49 8.06
CA TYR A 62 -0.03 4.50 7.18
C TYR A 62 -0.43 5.93 7.57
N VAL A 63 -1.53 6.11 8.30
CA VAL A 63 -2.12 7.43 8.60
C VAL A 63 -1.12 8.37 9.31
N PRO A 64 -0.38 7.95 10.35
CA PRO A 64 0.60 8.85 10.98
C PRO A 64 1.68 9.33 10.01
N GLY A 65 2.21 8.43 9.16
CA GLY A 65 3.19 8.77 8.13
C GLY A 65 2.62 9.69 7.05
N ALA A 66 1.35 9.53 6.71
CA ALA A 66 0.64 10.39 5.77
C ALA A 66 0.37 11.79 6.36
N LEU A 67 0.12 11.91 7.67
CA LEU A 67 -0.12 13.20 8.33
C LEU A 67 1.17 14.02 8.46
N ASP A 68 2.23 13.42 8.99
CA ASP A 68 3.54 14.08 9.13
C ASP A 68 4.68 13.06 8.94
N PRO A 69 5.23 12.95 7.72
CA PRO A 69 6.31 12.00 7.42
C PRO A 69 7.63 12.35 8.11
N TYR A 70 7.82 13.59 8.60
CA TYR A 70 9.03 13.97 9.31
C TYR A 70 8.97 13.66 10.80
N ARG A 71 7.79 13.74 11.39
CA ARG A 71 7.56 13.35 12.78
C ARG A 71 7.43 11.85 12.92
N TYR A 72 6.71 11.20 12.00
CA TYR A 72 6.42 9.76 12.05
C TYR A 72 7.16 9.00 10.95
N GLN A 73 8.50 9.09 10.98
CA GLN A 73 9.36 8.48 9.96
C GLN A 73 9.22 6.96 9.89
N ALA A 74 9.10 6.28 11.03
CA ALA A 74 8.95 4.83 11.07
C ALA A 74 7.69 4.37 10.32
N THR A 75 6.53 5.00 10.57
CA THR A 75 5.28 4.66 9.87
C THR A 75 5.31 5.06 8.39
N ALA A 76 5.99 6.16 8.04
CA ALA A 76 6.19 6.56 6.65
C ALA A 76 7.06 5.57 5.88
N TRP A 77 8.07 4.99 6.53
CA TRP A 77 8.87 3.92 5.92
C TRP A 77 8.11 2.60 5.88
N ILE A 78 7.35 2.25 6.93
CA ILE A 78 6.54 1.02 6.98
C ILE A 78 5.50 0.96 5.85
N SER A 79 4.95 2.11 5.43
CA SER A 79 4.01 2.15 4.29
C SER A 79 4.65 1.65 2.99
N ILE A 80 5.95 1.88 2.83
CA ILE A 80 6.72 1.41 1.69
C ILE A 80 7.28 0.02 1.96
N PHE A 81 8.13 -0.09 2.97
CA PHE A 81 8.83 -1.31 3.37
C PHE A 81 8.60 -1.57 4.87
N PRO A 82 7.98 -2.71 5.23
CA PRO A 82 7.78 -3.89 4.39
C PRO A 82 6.52 -3.84 3.51
N SER A 83 5.57 -2.94 3.76
CA SER A 83 4.19 -3.23 3.37
C SER A 83 3.93 -3.32 1.85
N ARG A 84 4.10 -2.24 1.10
CA ARG A 84 3.86 -2.23 -0.36
C ARG A 84 4.91 -3.03 -1.13
N ALA A 85 6.16 -3.00 -0.69
CA ALA A 85 7.26 -3.73 -1.32
C ALA A 85 7.06 -5.24 -1.22
N PHE A 86 6.71 -5.76 -0.03
CA PHE A 86 6.46 -7.20 0.15
C PHE A 86 5.13 -7.61 -0.46
N GLY A 87 4.08 -6.79 -0.34
CA GLY A 87 2.78 -7.07 -0.99
C GLY A 87 2.92 -7.25 -2.50
N SER A 88 3.51 -6.27 -3.19
CA SER A 88 3.72 -6.33 -4.63
C SER A 88 4.61 -7.50 -5.05
N THR A 89 5.74 -7.70 -4.38
CA THR A 89 6.67 -8.80 -4.69
C THR A 89 5.99 -10.16 -4.47
N PHE A 90 5.30 -10.33 -3.35
CA PHE A 90 4.61 -11.57 -3.01
C PHE A 90 3.56 -11.94 -4.06
N PHE A 91 2.66 -11.01 -4.40
CA PHE A 91 1.59 -11.30 -5.37
C PHE A 91 2.13 -11.51 -6.79
N ILE A 92 3.19 -10.82 -7.21
CA ILE A 92 3.85 -11.09 -8.50
C ILE A 92 4.43 -12.51 -8.49
N CYS A 93 5.20 -12.87 -7.46
CA CYS A 93 5.79 -14.20 -7.34
C CYS A 93 4.71 -15.30 -7.26
N ALA A 94 3.63 -15.05 -6.52
CA ALA A 94 2.49 -15.95 -6.37
C ALA A 94 1.89 -16.33 -7.74
N VAL A 95 1.71 -15.35 -8.62
CA VAL A 95 1.15 -15.60 -9.95
C VAL A 95 2.18 -16.25 -10.88
N LEU A 96 3.44 -15.79 -10.88
CA LEU A 96 4.46 -16.28 -11.82
C LEU A 96 4.98 -17.68 -11.49
N PHE A 97 5.10 -18.03 -10.20
CA PHE A 97 5.78 -19.25 -9.76
C PHE A 97 4.86 -20.24 -9.04
N PHE A 98 3.73 -19.78 -8.46
CA PHE A 98 2.85 -20.62 -7.65
C PHE A 98 1.46 -20.84 -8.27
N GLY A 99 1.27 -20.43 -9.53
CA GLY A 99 0.06 -20.71 -10.32
C GLY A 99 -1.21 -20.02 -9.80
N GLN A 100 -1.07 -18.92 -9.06
CA GLN A 100 -2.22 -18.15 -8.56
C GLN A 100 -2.92 -17.35 -9.67
N ASP A 101 -4.15 -16.94 -9.40
CA ASP A 101 -4.98 -16.20 -10.35
C ASP A 101 -4.36 -14.88 -10.79
N LYS A 102 -4.47 -14.57 -12.09
CA LYS A 102 -3.95 -13.33 -12.66
C LYS A 102 -4.56 -12.08 -12.02
N GLY A 103 -5.75 -12.19 -11.43
CA GLY A 103 -6.38 -11.13 -10.65
C GLY A 103 -5.48 -10.55 -9.56
N PHE A 104 -4.62 -11.36 -8.93
CA PHE A 104 -3.67 -10.88 -7.91
C PHE A 104 -2.62 -9.89 -8.47
N LEU A 105 -2.34 -9.90 -9.77
CA LEU A 105 -1.43 -8.93 -10.38
C LEU A 105 -1.98 -7.50 -10.32
N SER A 106 -3.31 -7.33 -10.32
CA SER A 106 -3.92 -6.00 -10.18
C SER A 106 -3.52 -5.35 -8.85
N ILE A 107 -3.65 -6.10 -7.76
CA ILE A 107 -3.25 -5.67 -6.41
C ILE A 107 -1.74 -5.40 -6.39
N ALA A 108 -0.95 -6.30 -6.98
CA ALA A 108 0.49 -6.20 -6.99
C ALA A 108 1.01 -4.95 -7.72
N PHE A 109 0.44 -4.63 -8.89
CA PHE A 109 0.83 -3.46 -9.66
C PHE A 109 0.39 -2.15 -9.01
N VAL A 110 -0.78 -2.13 -8.38
CA VAL A 110 -1.22 -0.98 -7.57
C VAL A 110 -0.22 -0.74 -6.44
N ASP A 111 0.11 -1.76 -5.66
CA ASP A 111 1.08 -1.63 -4.56
C ASP A 111 2.48 -1.25 -5.05
N LEU A 112 2.93 -1.81 -6.17
CA LEU A 112 4.22 -1.45 -6.77
C LEU A 112 4.26 0.02 -7.19
N PHE A 113 3.21 0.49 -7.85
CA PHE A 113 3.11 1.89 -8.29
C PHE A 113 3.16 2.85 -7.09
N PHE A 114 2.34 2.62 -6.07
CA PHE A 114 2.34 3.46 -4.88
C PHE A 114 3.65 3.35 -4.11
N GLY A 115 4.20 2.14 -3.96
CA GLY A 115 5.47 1.91 -3.26
C GLY A 115 6.66 2.64 -3.92
N LEU A 116 6.75 2.58 -5.26
CA LEU A 116 7.77 3.29 -6.02
C LEU A 116 7.61 4.82 -5.93
N ALA A 117 6.38 5.32 -6.06
CA ALA A 117 6.12 6.75 -5.93
C ALA A 117 6.46 7.24 -4.51
N GLU A 118 6.02 6.52 -3.48
CA GLU A 118 6.26 6.82 -2.07
C GLU A 118 7.76 6.79 -1.73
N VAL A 119 8.52 5.77 -2.15
CA VAL A 119 9.96 5.67 -1.84
C VAL A 119 10.79 6.76 -2.48
N ILE A 120 10.48 7.14 -3.73
CA ILE A 120 11.16 8.23 -4.42
C ILE A 120 10.89 9.54 -3.69
N LEU A 121 9.62 9.84 -3.40
CA LEU A 121 9.23 11.08 -2.74
C LEU A 121 9.78 11.19 -1.31
N LEU A 122 9.74 10.10 -0.53
CA LEU A 122 10.23 10.10 0.85
C LEU A 122 11.75 10.27 0.89
N THR A 123 12.48 9.60 0.00
CA THR A 123 13.95 9.72 -0.07
C THR A 123 14.37 11.15 -0.44
N LEU A 124 13.71 11.75 -1.44
CA LEU A 124 13.96 13.15 -1.82
C LEU A 124 13.59 14.12 -0.70
N ALA A 125 12.48 13.86 0.00
CA ALA A 125 12.06 14.65 1.15
C ALA A 125 13.10 14.65 2.27
N MET A 126 13.58 13.47 2.66
CA MET A 126 14.57 13.31 3.74
C MET A 126 15.93 13.93 3.37
N ARG A 127 16.38 13.76 2.11
CA ARG A 127 17.62 14.38 1.63
C ARG A 127 17.56 15.90 1.70
N SER A 128 16.46 16.50 1.21
CA SER A 128 16.27 17.94 1.25
C SER A 128 16.16 18.49 2.68
N LYS A 129 15.52 17.75 3.61
CA LYS A 129 15.49 18.14 5.03
C LYS A 129 16.89 18.18 5.64
N MET A 130 17.72 17.17 5.36
CA MET A 130 19.09 17.08 5.89
C MET A 130 20.00 18.20 5.37
N GLN A 131 19.89 18.57 4.08
CA GLN A 131 20.63 19.70 3.52
C GLN A 131 20.27 21.04 4.19
N LEU A 132 18.99 21.26 4.50
CA LEU A 132 18.56 22.46 5.21
C LEU A 132 19.15 22.55 6.63
N LEU A 133 19.24 21.41 7.33
CA LEU A 133 19.82 21.35 8.67
C LEU A 133 21.34 21.58 8.70
N GLN A 134 22.04 21.34 7.59
CA GLN A 134 23.48 21.59 7.47
C GLN A 134 23.82 23.06 7.15
N LEU A 135 22.83 23.85 6.74
CA LEU A 135 22.97 25.26 6.38
C LEU A 135 22.56 26.21 7.53
N GLN A 136 22.10 25.65 8.66
CA GLN A 136 21.71 26.36 9.88
C GLN A 136 22.77 26.16 10.96
#